data_AF-A0A7Y5S8N3-F1
#
_entry.id   AF-A0A7Y5S8N3-F1
#
_cell.length_a   1.000
_cell.length_b   1.000
_cell.length_c   1.000
_cell.angle_alpha   90.00
_cell.angle_beta   90.00
_cell.angle_gamma   90.00
#
_symmetry.space_group_name_H-M   'P 1'
#
loop_
_entity.id
_entity.type
_entity.pdbx_description
1 polymer ?
#
loop_
_entity_poly.entity_id
_entity_poly.type
_entity_poly.pdbx_seq_one_letter_code
_entity_poly.pdbx_strand_id
1 'polypeptide(L)'
;MFIGDIFNSGAMPTLEAGMQFAAQRQRLLAHNIANISTPDFRPVDLSVKDFRATLADAVERRREATGGEHGRLELRKTSEIEMAAGGTLRFTPKTPSSNVLFHDRNNRDLERLMADQAETVAAYRAASDLLRSRFALLKNAISQRV
;
A
#
# COMPACT_ATOMS: atom_id res chain seq x y z
N MET A 1 25.68 -5.72 -9.42
CA MET A 1 24.95 -6.13 -8.19
C MET A 1 25.28 -5.14 -7.07
N PHE A 2 24.96 -3.86 -7.23
CA PHE A 2 25.26 -2.80 -6.25
C PHE A 2 24.13 -1.75 -6.18
N ILE A 3 23.51 -1.43 -7.32
CA ILE A 3 22.42 -0.44 -7.40
C ILE A 3 21.14 -0.96 -6.70
N GLY A 4 20.80 -2.24 -6.86
CA GLY A 4 19.58 -2.83 -6.27
C GLY A 4 19.58 -2.90 -4.75
N ASP A 5 20.74 -3.06 -4.11
CA ASP A 5 20.85 -3.13 -2.65
C ASP A 5 20.67 -1.77 -1.97
N ILE A 6 20.98 -0.68 -2.69
CA ILE A 6 20.77 0.68 -2.19
C ILE A 6 19.27 0.93 -1.99
N PHE A 7 18.44 0.56 -2.98
CA PHE A 7 16.98 0.75 -2.90
C PHE A 7 16.29 -0.21 -1.93
N ASN A 8 16.93 -1.32 -1.59
CA ASN A 8 16.45 -2.27 -0.59
C ASN A 8 16.96 -1.98 0.84
N SER A 9 17.49 -0.78 1.08
CA SER A 9 18.04 -0.41 2.39
C SER A 9 17.02 0.26 3.32
N GLY A 10 17.15 -0.03 4.62
CA GLY A 10 16.33 0.53 5.68
C GLY A 10 14.82 0.40 5.43
N ALA A 11 14.11 1.52 5.58
CA ALA A 11 12.64 1.59 5.49
C ALA A 11 12.09 1.82 4.06
N MET A 12 12.94 2.04 3.06
CA MET A 12 12.50 2.37 1.69
C MET A 12 11.55 1.34 1.08
N PRO A 13 11.84 0.02 1.07
CA PRO A 13 10.94 -0.94 0.45
C PRO A 13 9.58 -1.03 1.17
N THR A 14 9.55 -0.80 2.48
CA THR A 14 8.31 -0.77 3.27
C THR A 14 7.47 0.47 2.94
N LEU A 15 8.10 1.64 2.81
CA LEU A 15 7.44 2.89 2.43
C LEU A 15 6.90 2.81 1.00
N GLU A 16 7.66 2.21 0.08
CA GLU A 16 7.23 1.97 -1.29
C GLU A 16 6.00 1.05 -1.33
N ALA A 17 6.03 -0.08 -0.61
CA ALA A 17 4.89 -0.98 -0.51
C ALA A 17 3.64 -0.28 0.03
N GLY A 18 3.79 0.54 1.08
CA GLY A 18 2.70 1.35 1.64
C GLY A 18 2.14 2.38 0.66
N MET A 19 3.01 3.06 -0.07
CA MET A 19 2.63 4.03 -1.11
C MET A 19 1.89 3.35 -2.27
N GLN A 20 2.38 2.20 -2.75
CA GLN A 20 1.72 1.42 -3.81
C GLN A 20 0.33 0.93 -3.38
N PHE A 21 0.20 0.45 -2.13
CA PHE A 21 -1.10 0.05 -1.57
C PHE A 21 -2.07 1.23 -1.49
N ALA A 22 -1.64 2.37 -0.95
CA ALA A 22 -2.50 3.55 -0.81
C ALA A 22 -2.93 4.10 -2.19
N ALA A 23 -2.02 4.13 -3.17
CA ALA A 23 -2.37 4.52 -4.54
C ALA A 23 -3.43 3.62 -5.15
N GLN A 24 -3.30 2.30 -4.97
CA GLN A 24 -4.27 1.35 -5.49
C GLN A 24 -5.63 1.49 -4.80
N ARG A 25 -5.64 1.59 -3.46
CA ARG A 25 -6.87 1.79 -2.70
C ARG A 25 -7.57 3.09 -3.08
N GLN A 26 -6.84 4.18 -3.31
CA GLN A 26 -7.41 5.45 -3.76
C GLN A 26 -8.15 5.30 -5.09
N ARG A 27 -7.61 4.53 -6.05
CA ARG A 27 -8.31 4.25 -7.32
C ARG A 27 -9.60 3.47 -7.13
N LEU A 28 -9.60 2.50 -6.22
CA LEU A 28 -10.79 1.70 -5.90
C LEU A 28 -11.87 2.55 -5.22
N LEU A 29 -11.48 3.39 -4.26
CA LEU A 29 -12.40 4.30 -3.59
C LEU A 29 -13.00 5.31 -4.57
N ALA A 30 -12.19 5.90 -5.45
CA ALA A 30 -12.68 6.78 -6.51
C ALA A 30 -13.67 6.07 -7.45
N HIS A 31 -13.38 4.82 -7.83
CA HIS A 31 -14.28 3.99 -8.62
C HIS A 31 -15.59 3.68 -7.89
N ASN A 32 -15.54 3.38 -6.59
CA ASN A 32 -16.73 3.12 -5.79
C ASN A 32 -17.59 4.38 -5.63
N ILE A 33 -16.98 5.54 -5.39
CA ILE A 33 -17.67 6.83 -5.29
C ILE A 33 -18.35 7.18 -6.62
N ALA A 34 -17.66 7.01 -7.75
CA ALA A 34 -18.23 7.29 -9.07
C ALA A 34 -19.45 6.41 -9.40
N ASN A 35 -19.48 5.19 -8.85
CA ASN A 35 -20.54 4.22 -9.10
C ASN A 35 -21.57 4.11 -7.95
N ILE A 36 -21.54 5.03 -6.98
CA ILE A 36 -22.41 4.94 -5.79
C ILE A 36 -23.90 4.96 -6.13
N SER A 37 -24.29 5.62 -7.23
CA SER A 37 -25.69 5.69 -7.68
C SER A 37 -26.02 4.65 -8.76
N THR A 38 -25.08 3.78 -9.11
CA THR A 38 -25.26 2.76 -10.15
C THR A 38 -26.05 1.57 -9.58
N PRO A 39 -27.23 1.22 -10.16
CA PRO A 39 -27.99 0.04 -9.72
C PRO A 39 -27.17 -1.25 -9.80
N ASP A 40 -27.40 -2.18 -8.87
CA ASP A 40 -26.71 -3.48 -8.76
C ASP A 40 -25.18 -3.43 -8.61
N PHE A 41 -24.59 -2.24 -8.44
CA PHE A 41 -23.15 -2.09 -8.27
C PHE A 41 -22.69 -2.64 -6.92
N ARG A 42 -21.63 -3.46 -6.95
CA ARG A 42 -21.02 -4.05 -5.75
C ARG A 42 -19.64 -3.46 -5.52
N PRO A 43 -19.50 -2.53 -4.56
CA PRO A 43 -18.20 -1.94 -4.25
C PRO A 43 -17.24 -2.97 -3.64
N VAL A 44 -16.00 -2.90 -4.09
CA VAL A 44 -14.87 -3.73 -3.61
C VAL A 44 -13.79 -2.83 -3.05
N ASP A 45 -13.07 -3.31 -2.05
CA ASP A 45 -11.92 -2.64 -1.43
C ASP A 45 -10.75 -3.62 -1.26
N LEU A 46 -9.63 -3.11 -0.77
CA LEU A 46 -8.49 -3.87 -0.28
C LEU A 46 -8.49 -3.88 1.25
N SER A 47 -8.22 -5.03 1.85
CA SER A 47 -8.15 -5.16 3.31
C SER A 47 -6.91 -4.46 3.87
N VAL A 48 -7.13 -3.29 4.49
CA VAL A 48 -6.07 -2.53 5.19
C VAL A 48 -5.48 -3.35 6.33
N LYS A 49 -6.31 -4.12 7.04
CA LYS A 49 -5.89 -4.98 8.15
C LYS A 49 -4.92 -6.06 7.66
N ASP A 50 -5.28 -6.77 6.60
CA ASP A 50 -4.47 -7.87 6.09
C ASP A 50 -3.19 -7.36 5.44
N PHE A 51 -3.25 -6.21 4.76
CA PHE A 51 -2.05 -5.54 4.26
C PHE A 51 -1.10 -5.17 5.40
N ARG A 52 -1.59 -4.51 6.46
CA ARG A 52 -0.78 -4.12 7.63
C ARG A 52 -0.16 -5.35 8.30
N ALA A 53 -0.93 -6.42 8.48
CA ALA A 53 -0.42 -7.68 9.06
C ALA A 53 0.67 -8.31 8.20
N THR A 54 0.45 -8.38 6.87
CA THR A 54 1.42 -8.95 5.92
C THR A 54 2.70 -8.12 5.86
N LEU A 55 2.57 -6.79 5.91
CA LEU A 55 3.70 -5.87 5.90
C LEU A 55 4.50 -5.96 7.20
N ALA A 56 3.84 -6.00 8.36
CA ALA A 56 4.50 -6.16 9.66
C ALA A 56 5.29 -7.47 9.72
N ASP A 57 4.68 -8.58 9.30
CA ASP A 57 5.34 -9.88 9.24
C ASP A 57 6.53 -9.89 8.25
N ALA A 58 6.43 -9.19 7.11
CA ALA A 58 7.54 -9.05 6.18
C ALA A 58 8.70 -8.23 6.74
N VAL A 59 8.39 -7.16 7.49
CA VAL A 59 9.39 -6.33 8.17
C VAL A 59 10.10 -7.13 9.27
N GLU A 60 9.37 -7.92 10.06
CA GLU A 60 9.93 -8.73 11.13
C GLU A 60 10.87 -9.82 10.56
N ARG A 61 10.41 -10.58 9.56
CA ARG A 61 11.25 -11.59 8.89
C ARG A 61 12.53 -11.00 8.30
N ARG A 62 12.43 -9.79 7.72
CA ARG A 62 13.60 -9.07 7.19
C ARG A 62 14.53 -8.65 8.33
N ARG A 63 13.99 -8.17 9.45
CA ARG A 63 14.78 -7.81 10.63
C ARG A 63 15.54 -9.02 11.18
N GLU A 64 14.89 -10.17 11.30
CA GLU A 64 15.51 -11.42 11.76
C GLU A 64 16.62 -11.90 10.81
N ALA A 65 16.43 -11.78 9.49
CA ALA A 65 17.38 -12.29 8.50
C ALA A 65 18.61 -11.39 8.28
N THR A 66 18.45 -10.06 8.31
CA THR A 66 19.50 -9.11 7.89
C THR A 66 19.71 -7.96 8.84
N GLY A 67 19.09 -7.99 10.03
CA GLY A 67 19.09 -6.86 10.97
C GLY A 67 18.18 -5.71 10.55
N GLY A 68 17.49 -5.80 9.41
CA GLY A 68 16.53 -4.79 8.96
C GLY A 68 17.15 -3.60 8.22
N GLU A 69 18.46 -3.62 7.94
CA GLU A 69 19.12 -2.56 7.17
C GLU A 69 19.27 -2.90 5.69
N HIS A 70 19.35 -4.19 5.33
CA HIS A 70 19.55 -4.64 3.95
C HIS A 70 18.62 -5.80 3.57
N GLY A 71 18.59 -6.19 2.31
CA GLY A 71 17.81 -7.31 1.82
C GLY A 71 16.41 -6.94 1.32
N ARG A 72 15.87 -7.78 0.44
CA ARG A 72 14.58 -7.56 -0.21
C ARG A 72 13.42 -7.71 0.78
N LEU A 73 12.44 -6.82 0.69
CA LEU A 73 11.17 -7.00 1.40
C LEU A 73 10.33 -8.05 0.66
N GLU A 74 9.99 -9.14 1.34
CA GLU A 74 9.19 -10.22 0.77
C GLU A 74 7.84 -10.32 1.48
N LEU A 75 6.81 -9.81 0.81
CA LEU A 75 5.43 -9.93 1.27
C LEU A 75 4.93 -11.34 0.96
N ARG A 76 4.33 -12.01 1.95
CA ARG A 76 3.64 -13.28 1.70
C ARG A 76 2.50 -13.02 0.73
N LYS A 77 2.29 -13.95 -0.21
CA LYS A 77 1.14 -13.93 -1.09
C LYS A 77 -0.13 -14.09 -0.25
N THR A 78 -1.06 -13.15 -0.40
CA THR A 78 -2.40 -13.25 0.16
C THR A 78 -3.42 -13.41 -0.95
N SER A 79 -4.70 -13.55 -0.60
CA SER A 79 -5.79 -13.61 -1.58
C SER A 79 -5.94 -12.34 -2.41
N GLU A 80 -5.45 -11.20 -1.90
CA GLU A 80 -5.57 -9.87 -2.51
C GLU A 80 -4.25 -9.24 -2.94
N ILE A 81 -3.12 -9.67 -2.38
CA ILE A 81 -1.81 -9.06 -2.61
C ILE A 81 -0.84 -10.13 -3.09
N GLU A 82 -0.19 -9.87 -4.22
CA GLU A 82 0.86 -10.69 -4.77
C GLU A 82 2.04 -9.82 -5.17
N MET A 83 3.24 -10.21 -4.73
CA MET A 83 4.47 -9.57 -5.17
C MET A 83 4.89 -10.18 -6.51
N ALA A 84 4.83 -9.40 -7.59
CA ALA A 84 5.26 -9.82 -8.91
C ALA A 84 6.79 -9.80 -9.04
N ALA A 85 7.31 -10.48 -10.07
CA ALA A 85 8.72 -10.43 -10.41
C ALA A 85 9.16 -8.97 -10.63
N GLY A 86 10.22 -8.53 -9.94
CA GLY A 86 10.71 -7.15 -9.99
C GLY A 86 10.23 -6.24 -8.85
N GLY A 87 9.52 -6.75 -7.84
CA GLY A 87 9.14 -5.98 -6.65
C GLY A 87 7.87 -5.14 -6.79
N THR A 88 7.17 -5.26 -7.91
CA THR A 88 5.87 -4.61 -8.12
C THR A 88 4.77 -5.36 -7.38
N LEU A 89 3.90 -4.64 -6.65
CA LEU A 89 2.72 -5.23 -6.04
C LEU A 89 1.57 -5.32 -7.03
N ARG A 90 1.02 -6.53 -7.18
CA ARG A 90 -0.23 -6.79 -7.87
C ARG A 90 -1.34 -6.92 -6.83
N PHE A 91 -2.42 -6.20 -7.06
CA PHE A 91 -3.58 -6.20 -6.19
C PHE A 91 -4.78 -6.82 -6.90
N THR A 92 -5.46 -7.75 -6.23
CA THR A 92 -6.71 -8.36 -6.67
C THR A 92 -7.77 -8.07 -5.60
N PRO A 93 -8.53 -6.97 -5.70
CA PRO A 93 -9.50 -6.57 -4.69
C PRO A 93 -10.59 -7.63 -4.55
N LYS A 94 -10.85 -8.09 -3.33
CA LYS A 94 -11.88 -9.11 -3.05
C LYS A 94 -12.71 -8.77 -1.81
N THR A 95 -12.23 -7.87 -0.97
CA THR A 95 -12.88 -7.46 0.26
C THR A 95 -14.14 -6.67 -0.08
N PRO A 96 -15.32 -7.13 0.34
CA PRO A 96 -16.53 -6.33 0.22
C PRO A 96 -16.33 -5.02 0.98
N SER A 97 -16.70 -3.87 0.40
CA SER A 97 -16.67 -2.62 1.16
C SER A 97 -17.57 -2.81 2.40
N SER A 98 -17.03 -2.58 3.59
CA SER A 98 -17.66 -2.91 4.88
C SER A 98 -19.03 -2.25 5.09
N ASN A 99 -20.13 -2.74 4.53
CA ASN A 99 -21.45 -2.28 4.95
C ASN A 99 -22.49 -3.38 4.97
N VAL A 100 -23.50 -3.13 5.80
CA VAL A 100 -24.79 -3.80 5.68
C VAL A 100 -25.30 -3.47 4.29
N LEU A 101 -25.39 -4.49 3.43
CA LEU A 101 -26.04 -4.36 2.14
C LEU A 101 -27.45 -3.83 2.40
N PHE A 102 -27.77 -2.64 1.88
CA PHE A 102 -29.15 -2.16 1.87
C PHE A 102 -30.01 -3.12 1.04
N HIS A 103 -31.33 -3.01 1.14
CA HIS A 103 -32.27 -3.88 0.43
C HIS A 103 -32.08 -3.88 -1.11
N ASP A 104 -31.39 -2.88 -1.67
CA ASP A 104 -31.02 -2.76 -3.09
C ASP A 104 -29.62 -3.32 -3.42
N ARG A 105 -28.94 -3.99 -2.48
CA ARG A 105 -27.54 -4.45 -2.57
C ARG A 105 -26.52 -3.34 -2.83
N ASN A 106 -26.92 -2.08 -2.77
CA ASN A 106 -26.03 -0.95 -2.96
C ASN A 106 -25.53 -0.45 -1.59
N ASN A 107 -24.27 -0.03 -1.55
CA ASN A 107 -23.67 0.58 -0.39
C ASN A 107 -23.66 2.11 -0.58
N ARG A 108 -24.73 2.79 -0.13
CA ARG A 108 -24.89 4.24 -0.27
C ARG A 108 -24.21 5.06 0.84
N ASP A 109 -23.17 4.53 1.47
CA ASP A 109 -22.47 5.22 2.54
C ASP A 109 -21.33 6.08 2.00
N LEU A 110 -21.72 7.20 1.40
CA LEU A 110 -20.79 8.18 0.84
C LEU A 110 -19.87 8.76 1.91
N GLU A 111 -20.39 9.03 3.10
CA GLU A 111 -19.65 9.62 4.21
C GLU A 111 -18.45 8.74 4.59
N ARG A 112 -18.67 7.44 4.72
CA ARG A 112 -17.57 6.51 5.00
C ARG A 112 -16.60 6.36 3.83
N LEU A 113 -17.08 6.31 2.59
CA LEU A 113 -16.21 6.27 1.41
C LEU A 113 -15.30 7.52 1.34
N MET A 114 -15.83 8.70 1.70
CA MET A 114 -15.06 9.93 1.78
C MET A 114 -14.07 9.91 2.94
N ALA A 115 -14.45 9.37 4.10
CA ALA A 115 -13.54 9.18 5.24
C ALA A 115 -12.38 8.23 4.89
N ASP A 116 -12.69 7.08 4.27
CA ASP A 116 -11.72 6.11 3.77
C ASP A 116 -10.77 6.72 2.73
N GLN A 117 -11.30 7.59 1.86
CA GLN A 117 -10.51 8.31 0.86
C GLN A 117 -9.55 9.29 1.53
N ALA A 118 -10.02 10.04 2.53
CA ALA A 118 -9.19 10.97 3.28
C ALA A 118 -8.06 10.25 4.03
N GLU A 119 -8.35 9.13 4.72
CA GLU A 119 -7.33 8.30 5.38
C GLU A 119 -6.29 7.80 4.36
N THR A 120 -6.75 7.30 3.22
CA THR A 120 -5.87 6.75 2.18
C THR A 120 -4.96 7.83 1.58
N VAL A 121 -5.48 9.03 1.32
CA VAL A 121 -4.68 10.17 0.83
C VAL A 121 -3.66 10.62 1.87
N ALA A 122 -4.04 10.69 3.15
CA ALA A 122 -3.13 11.02 4.22
C ALA A 122 -1.98 10.01 4.33
N ALA A 123 -2.29 8.72 4.28
CA ALA A 123 -1.30 7.64 4.30
C ALA A 123 -0.35 7.71 3.09
N TYR A 124 -0.88 7.95 1.88
CA TYR A 124 -0.08 8.09 0.67
C TYR A 124 0.90 9.27 0.76
N ARG A 125 0.43 10.43 1.22
CA ARG A 125 1.27 11.63 1.39
C ARG A 125 2.38 11.40 2.40
N ALA A 126 2.04 10.85 3.57
CA ALA A 126 3.02 10.51 4.59
C ALA A 126 4.09 9.56 4.04
N ALA A 127 3.71 8.47 3.37
CA ALA A 127 4.66 7.53 2.76
C ALA A 127 5.55 8.22 1.71
N SER A 128 4.97 9.07 0.87
CA SER A 128 5.70 9.82 -0.17
C SER A 128 6.72 10.80 0.41
N ASP A 129 6.35 11.52 1.46
CA ASP A 129 7.23 12.50 2.11
C ASP A 129 8.40 11.82 2.84
N LEU A 130 8.12 10.71 3.55
CA LEU A 130 9.17 9.91 4.17
C LEU A 130 10.11 9.31 3.11
N LEU A 131 9.57 8.79 2.01
CA LEU A 131 10.39 8.22 0.93
C LEU A 131 11.28 9.30 0.28
N ARG A 132 10.74 10.49 0.03
CA ARG A 132 11.50 11.64 -0.48
C ARG A 132 12.64 12.03 0.47
N SER A 133 12.36 12.05 1.78
CA SER A 133 13.38 12.32 2.80
C SER A 133 14.52 11.29 2.76
N ARG A 134 14.20 10.00 2.60
CA ARG A 134 15.23 8.94 2.44
C ARG A 134 16.08 9.13 1.20
N PHE A 135 15.47 9.46 0.06
CA PHE A 135 16.23 9.77 -1.16
C PHE A 135 17.11 11.00 -1.02
N ALA A 136 16.65 12.04 -0.32
CA ALA A 136 17.46 13.23 -0.05
C ALA A 136 18.70 12.89 0.78
N LEU A 137 18.55 12.07 1.82
CA LEU A 137 19.68 11.60 2.64
C LEU A 137 20.69 10.80 1.81
N LEU A 138 20.23 9.88 0.95
CA LEU A 138 21.11 9.13 0.05
C LEU A 138 21.84 10.03 -0.94
N LYS A 139 21.12 10.98 -1.55
CA LYS A 139 21.72 11.94 -2.48
C LYS A 139 22.81 12.78 -1.80
N ASN A 140 22.56 13.25 -0.58
CA ASN A 140 23.53 14.01 0.19
C ASN A 140 24.76 13.16 0.55
N ALA A 141 24.57 11.92 1.00
CA ALA A 141 25.67 11.01 1.33
C ALA A 141 26.57 10.68 0.12
N ILE A 142 25.96 10.54 -1.06
CA ILE A 142 26.71 10.34 -2.32
C ILE A 142 27.44 11.63 -2.71
N SER A 143 26.76 12.78 -2.62
CA SER A 143 27.32 14.07 -3.03
C SER A 143 28.44 14.59 -2.13
N GLN A 144 28.49 14.21 -0.86
CA GLN A 144 29.56 14.62 0.07
C GLN A 144 30.81 13.73 -0.03
N ARG A 145 30.75 12.63 -0.80
CA ARG A 145 31.84 11.66 -0.95
C ARG A 145 32.60 11.84 -2.27
N VAL A 146 32.34 12.91 -3.01
CA VAL A 146 33.05 13.28 -4.25
C VAL A 146 33.89 14.53 -4.00
#